data_AF-A0A356I5J3-F1
#
_entry.id   AF-A0A356I5J3-F1
#
_cell.length_a   1.000
_cell.length_b   1.000
_cell.length_c   1.000
_cell.angle_alpha   90.00
_cell.angle_beta   90.00
_cell.angle_gamma   90.00
#
_symmetry.space_group_name_H-M   'P 1'
#
loop_
_entity.id
_entity.type
_entity.pdbx_description
1 polymer ?
#
loop_
_entity_poly.entity_id
_entity_poly.type
_entity_poly.pdbx_seq_one_letter_code
_entity_poly.pdbx_strand_id
1 'polypeptide(L)'
;IANQSSAGSLEVANAFMERRGIPADNLVRLAIPESVYGGRATCDLDTFEELIWIPVKKEIVSRRLEDQILAWVYSTDFPIRIMTDASDRRQVSICGQTFMKNRRVEGVLIEEGKYHSPIFAGPNERLR
;
A
#
# COMPACT_ATOMS: atom_id res chain seq x y z
N ILE A 1 1.42 6.10 -6.96
CA ILE A 1 1.27 6.93 -5.75
C ILE A 1 2.65 7.48 -5.42
N ALA A 2 2.77 8.80 -5.31
CA ALA A 2 4.04 9.48 -5.06
C ALA A 2 3.99 10.28 -3.76
N ASN A 3 5.13 10.36 -3.06
CA ASN A 3 5.29 11.23 -1.90
C ASN A 3 5.65 12.63 -2.39
N GLN A 4 4.73 13.58 -2.28
CA GLN A 4 4.92 14.96 -2.73
C GLN A 4 5.95 15.73 -1.90
N SER A 5 6.25 15.24 -0.69
CA SER A 5 7.28 15.80 0.17
C SER A 5 8.68 15.29 -0.18
N SER A 6 8.82 14.36 -1.13
CA SER A 6 10.11 13.83 -1.60
C SER A 6 10.32 14.08 -3.09
N ALA A 7 11.38 14.81 -3.43
CA ALA A 7 11.78 15.03 -4.81
C ALA A 7 12.08 13.71 -5.55
N GLY A 8 12.77 12.77 -4.89
CA GLY A 8 13.10 11.46 -5.47
C GLY A 8 11.85 10.64 -5.77
N SER A 9 10.86 10.69 -4.88
CA SER A 9 9.59 10.00 -5.08
C SER A 9 8.81 10.55 -6.29
N LEU A 10 8.83 11.86 -6.49
CA LEU A 10 8.21 12.48 -7.66
C LEU A 10 8.95 12.14 -8.96
N GLU A 11 10.28 12.17 -8.95
CA GLU A 11 11.12 11.82 -10.10
C GLU A 11 10.85 10.38 -10.55
N VAL A 12 10.92 9.42 -9.63
CA VAL A 12 10.67 8.00 -9.90
C VAL A 12 9.25 7.78 -10.42
N ALA A 13 8.25 8.42 -9.81
CA ALA A 13 6.86 8.28 -10.23
C ALA A 13 6.65 8.83 -11.65
N ASN A 14 7.15 10.04 -11.93
CA ASN A 14 7.02 10.66 -13.24
C ASN A 14 7.73 9.82 -14.32
N ALA A 15 8.96 9.36 -14.07
CA ALA A 15 9.71 8.52 -14.99
C ALA A 15 9.01 7.17 -15.24
N PHE A 16 8.41 6.56 -14.21
CA PHE A 16 7.64 5.33 -14.36
C PHE A 16 6.39 5.56 -15.21
N MET A 17 5.65 6.66 -14.98
CA MET A 17 4.46 7.00 -15.73
C MET A 17 4.75 7.28 -17.21
N GLU A 18 5.79 8.06 -17.50
CA GLU A 18 6.22 8.39 -18.86
C GLU A 18 6.54 7.11 -19.65
N ARG A 19 7.38 6.23 -19.08
CA ARG A 19 7.79 4.98 -19.74
C ARG A 19 6.64 4.00 -19.97
N ARG A 20 5.58 4.08 -19.17
CA ARG A 20 4.43 3.16 -19.22
C ARG A 20 3.19 3.78 -19.85
N GLY A 21 3.24 5.05 -20.27
CA GLY A 21 2.09 5.77 -20.82
C GLY A 21 0.93 5.88 -19.83
N ILE A 22 1.20 6.02 -18.53
CA ILE A 22 0.15 6.09 -17.51
C ILE A 22 -0.49 7.49 -17.52
N PRO A 23 -1.82 7.61 -17.60
CA PRO A 23 -2.51 8.89 -17.56
C PRO A 23 -2.20 9.70 -16.30
N ALA A 24 -2.10 11.02 -16.44
CA ALA A 24 -1.79 11.92 -15.32
C ALA A 24 -2.80 11.80 -14.16
N ASP A 25 -4.07 11.57 -14.48
CA ASP A 25 -5.16 11.41 -13.51
C ASP A 25 -4.98 10.19 -12.58
N ASN A 26 -4.16 9.21 -12.98
CA ASN A 26 -3.87 8.03 -12.15
C ASN A 26 -2.81 8.34 -11.06
N LEU A 27 -2.18 9.51 -11.10
CA LEU A 27 -1.19 9.89 -10.10
C LEU A 27 -1.84 10.50 -8.86
N VAL A 28 -1.84 9.72 -7.78
CA VAL A 28 -2.12 10.22 -6.44
C VAL A 28 -0.82 10.69 -5.79
N ARG A 29 -0.83 11.92 -5.27
CA ARG A 29 0.27 12.56 -4.55
C ARG A 29 -0.12 12.74 -3.09
N LEU A 30 0.73 12.28 -2.17
CA LEU A 30 0.51 12.33 -0.73
C LEU A 30 1.69 13.02 -0.04
N ALA A 31 1.45 13.77 1.03
CA ALA A 31 2.54 14.24 1.89
C ALA A 31 2.80 13.21 2.98
N ILE A 32 3.84 12.39 2.83
CA ILE A 32 4.27 11.45 3.85
C ILE A 32 5.52 12.02 4.53
N PRO A 33 5.54 12.18 5.87
CA PRO A 33 6.68 12.72 6.59
C PRO A 33 7.84 11.71 6.62
N GLU A 34 9.08 12.21 6.65
CA GLU A 34 10.30 11.38 6.70
C GLU A 34 10.34 10.46 7.92
N SER A 35 9.70 10.82 9.03
CA SER A 35 9.59 9.96 10.22
C SER A 35 8.95 8.59 9.94
N VAL A 36 8.19 8.45 8.84
CA VAL A 36 7.47 7.23 8.48
C VAL A 36 8.30 6.31 7.55
N TYR A 37 9.17 6.87 6.71
CA TYR A 37 9.95 6.11 5.72
C TYR A 37 11.47 6.17 5.93
N GLY A 38 11.96 7.04 6.81
CA GLY A 38 13.35 7.07 7.23
C GLY A 38 13.69 5.88 8.12
N GLY A 39 14.99 5.54 8.21
CA GLY A 39 15.50 4.49 9.09
C GLY A 39 14.93 3.10 8.74
N ARG A 40 14.08 2.54 9.62
CA ARG A 40 13.49 1.20 9.41
C ARG A 40 12.38 1.19 8.36
N ALA A 41 11.89 2.37 7.95
CA ALA A 41 10.80 2.54 6.99
C ALA A 41 9.54 1.73 7.38
N THR A 42 9.10 1.93 8.62
CA THR A 42 8.01 1.18 9.24
C THR A 42 7.02 2.13 9.89
N CYS A 43 5.73 1.87 9.78
CA CYS A 43 4.68 2.57 10.52
C CYS A 43 3.68 1.60 11.12
N ASP A 44 2.83 2.04 12.05
CA ASP A 44 1.68 1.26 12.49
C ASP A 44 0.50 1.34 11.51
N LEU A 45 -0.54 0.56 11.83
CA LEU A 45 -1.74 0.46 11.00
C LEU A 45 -2.51 1.80 10.94
N ASP A 46 -2.60 2.50 12.08
CA ASP A 46 -3.33 3.77 12.18
C ASP A 46 -2.62 4.84 11.35
N THR A 47 -1.29 4.92 11.44
CA THR A 47 -0.46 5.83 10.62
C THR A 47 -0.63 5.52 9.12
N PHE A 48 -0.65 4.24 8.74
CA PHE A 48 -0.91 3.86 7.34
C PHE A 48 -2.32 4.27 6.91
N GLU A 49 -3.32 4.06 7.77
CA GLU A 49 -4.70 4.38 7.46
C GLU A 49 -4.90 5.88 7.24
N GLU A 50 -4.39 6.70 8.16
CA GLU A 50 -4.52 8.16 8.16
C GLU A 50 -3.73 8.81 7.03
N LEU A 51 -2.47 8.42 6.83
CA LEU A 51 -1.57 9.12 5.90
C LEU A 51 -1.65 8.58 4.48
N ILE A 52 -2.08 7.33 4.28
CA ILE A 52 -2.03 6.66 2.98
C ILE A 52 -3.40 6.15 2.56
N TRP A 53 -4.02 5.25 3.31
CA TRP A 53 -5.22 4.56 2.87
C TRP A 53 -6.39 5.51 2.59
N ILE A 54 -6.78 6.31 3.59
CA ILE A 54 -7.91 7.24 3.49
C ILE A 54 -7.67 8.30 2.41
N PRO A 55 -6.51 9.00 2.36
CA PRO A 55 -6.23 9.98 1.32
C PRO A 55 -6.27 9.38 -0.09
N VAL A 56 -5.69 8.20 -0.32
CA VAL A 56 -5.72 7.56 -1.64
C VAL A 56 -7.14 7.18 -2.01
N LYS A 57 -7.91 6.60 -1.08
CA LYS A 57 -9.32 6.26 -1.31
C LYS A 57 -10.15 7.50 -1.68
N LYS A 58 -9.91 8.63 -1.03
CA LYS A 58 -10.56 9.90 -1.34
C LYS A 58 -10.27 10.35 -2.77
N GLU A 59 -9.01 10.31 -3.20
CA GLU A 59 -8.61 10.71 -4.56
C GLU A 59 -9.24 9.78 -5.61
N ILE A 60 -9.22 8.46 -5.39
CA ILE A 60 -9.83 7.47 -6.28
C ILE A 60 -11.31 7.79 -6.51
N VAL A 61 -12.05 8.03 -5.42
CA VAL A 61 -13.50 8.34 -5.50
C VAL A 61 -13.74 9.68 -6.19
N SER A 62 -12.97 10.70 -5.84
CA SER A 62 -13.12 12.04 -6.44
C SER A 62 -12.91 12.04 -7.96
N ARG A 63 -12.07 11.12 -8.45
CA ARG A 63 -11.70 10.98 -9.86
C ARG A 63 -12.47 9.86 -10.58
N ARG A 64 -13.38 9.17 -9.90
CA ARG A 64 -14.17 8.04 -10.43
C ARG A 64 -13.32 6.91 -11.01
N LEU A 65 -12.24 6.57 -10.30
CA LEU A 65 -11.27 5.54 -10.71
C LEU A 65 -11.52 4.17 -10.08
N GLU A 66 -12.56 4.01 -9.25
CA GLU A 66 -12.82 2.81 -8.44
C GLU A 66 -12.78 1.51 -9.25
N ASP A 67 -13.39 1.52 -10.44
CA ASP A 67 -13.52 0.36 -11.31
C ASP A 67 -12.39 0.23 -12.35
N GLN A 68 -11.41 1.14 -12.30
CA GLN A 68 -10.33 1.24 -13.31
C GLN A 68 -8.95 0.90 -12.73
N ILE A 69 -8.87 0.53 -11.45
CA ILE A 69 -7.60 0.30 -10.75
C ILE A 69 -7.29 -1.20 -10.65
N LEU A 70 -6.26 -1.63 -11.37
CA LEU A 70 -5.73 -2.98 -11.27
C LEU A 70 -4.76 -3.16 -10.09
N ALA A 71 -3.97 -2.13 -9.78
CA ALA A 71 -2.97 -2.17 -8.72
C ALA A 71 -2.63 -0.77 -8.20
N TRP A 72 -2.22 -0.70 -6.94
CA TRP A 72 -1.53 0.47 -6.40
C TRP A 72 -0.03 0.25 -6.50
N VAL A 73 0.67 1.22 -7.10
CA VAL A 73 2.13 1.23 -7.17
C VAL A 73 2.63 2.39 -6.32
N TYR A 74 3.50 2.09 -5.37
CA TYR A 74 4.16 3.08 -4.53
C TYR A 74 5.49 3.47 -5.17
N SER A 75 5.78 4.77 -5.18
CA SER A 75 7.11 5.27 -5.50
C SER A 75 8.05 5.07 -4.29
N THR A 76 9.23 5.68 -4.31
CA THR A 76 10.14 5.73 -3.15
C THR A 76 9.58 6.60 -2.03
N ASP A 77 10.23 6.54 -0.86
CA ASP A 77 9.93 7.40 0.30
C ASP A 77 8.53 7.17 0.88
N PHE A 78 8.22 5.88 1.03
CA PHE A 78 7.05 5.31 1.70
C PHE A 78 7.52 4.29 2.75
N PRO A 79 6.71 4.01 3.79
CA PRO A 79 6.98 2.90 4.66
C PRO A 79 6.90 1.60 3.85
N ILE A 80 7.79 0.65 4.12
CA ILE A 80 7.80 -0.66 3.46
C ILE A 80 7.13 -1.74 4.33
N ARG A 81 6.95 -1.48 5.63
CA ARG A 81 6.36 -2.41 6.61
C ARG A 81 5.31 -1.74 7.50
N ILE A 82 4.29 -2.52 7.85
CA ILE A 82 3.22 -2.18 8.77
C ILE A 82 3.36 -3.00 10.06
N MET A 83 3.49 -2.26 11.17
CA MET A 83 3.18 -2.49 12.58
C MET A 83 1.99 -3.38 12.94
N THR A 84 2.05 -4.69 12.72
CA THR A 84 0.93 -5.59 13.07
C THR A 84 1.18 -6.43 14.32
N ASP A 85 2.44 -6.65 14.71
CA ASP A 85 2.85 -7.48 15.86
C ASP A 85 4.17 -6.94 16.46
N ALA A 86 4.55 -7.40 17.65
CA ALA A 86 5.85 -7.09 18.25
C ALA A 86 7.02 -7.82 17.56
N SER A 87 6.75 -8.98 16.96
CA SER A 87 7.70 -9.74 16.17
C SER A 87 7.88 -9.16 14.78
N ASP A 88 9.11 -8.78 14.43
CA ASP A 88 9.47 -8.32 13.09
C ASP A 88 9.09 -9.33 11.98
N ARG A 89 9.00 -10.62 12.31
CA ARG A 89 8.62 -11.69 11.36
C ARG A 89 7.14 -11.67 11.00
N ARG A 90 6.33 -10.98 11.80
CA ARG A 90 4.86 -10.92 11.69
C ARG A 90 4.35 -9.56 11.21
N GLN A 91 5.27 -8.70 10.76
CA GLN A 91 4.92 -7.44 10.08
C GLN A 91 4.44 -7.73 8.66
N VAL A 92 3.51 -6.90 8.18
CA VAL A 92 3.01 -6.99 6.81
C VAL A 92 3.67 -5.92 5.95
N SER A 93 3.95 -6.21 4.67
CA SER A 93 4.42 -5.15 3.77
C SER A 93 3.31 -4.14 3.50
N ILE A 94 3.66 -2.90 3.17
CA ILE A 94 2.66 -1.89 2.76
C ILE A 94 1.78 -2.41 1.61
N CYS A 95 2.38 -3.09 0.62
CA CYS A 95 1.65 -3.70 -0.48
C CYS A 95 0.68 -4.77 0.02
N GLY A 96 1.13 -5.64 0.93
CA GLY A 96 0.29 -6.65 1.57
C GLY A 96 -0.92 -6.02 2.26
N GLN A 97 -0.72 -4.97 3.03
CA GLN A 97 -1.80 -4.25 3.71
C GLN A 97 -2.81 -3.65 2.72
N THR A 98 -2.31 -3.09 1.61
CA THR A 98 -3.15 -2.56 0.52
C THR A 98 -3.95 -3.66 -0.18
N PHE A 99 -3.32 -4.81 -0.48
CA PHE A 99 -4.01 -5.97 -1.05
C PHE A 99 -5.11 -6.51 -0.15
N MET A 100 -4.89 -6.45 1.17
CA MET A 100 -5.87 -6.81 2.19
C MET A 100 -7.02 -5.81 2.33
N LYS A 101 -7.05 -4.75 1.51
CA LYS A 101 -8.00 -3.64 1.59
C LYS A 101 -8.03 -2.99 2.98
N ASN A 102 -6.84 -2.80 3.54
CA ASN A 102 -6.62 -2.31 4.90
C ASN A 102 -7.26 -3.17 6.02
N ARG A 103 -7.67 -4.41 5.74
CA ARG A 103 -8.18 -5.31 6.79
C ARG A 103 -7.03 -5.83 7.63
N ARG A 104 -7.24 -5.91 8.94
CA ARG A 104 -6.28 -6.53 9.84
C ARG A 104 -6.23 -8.04 9.60
N VAL A 105 -5.02 -8.57 9.44
CA VAL A 105 -4.76 -10.01 9.39
C VAL A 105 -3.88 -10.38 10.57
N GLU A 106 -4.15 -11.52 11.17
CA GLU A 106 -3.29 -12.06 12.22
C GLU A 106 -1.93 -12.43 11.62
N GLY A 107 -0.86 -11.74 12.04
CA GLY A 107 0.48 -11.93 11.52
C GLY A 107 1.00 -13.37 11.64
N VAL A 108 0.51 -14.13 12.65
CA VAL A 108 0.84 -15.56 12.82
C VAL A 108 0.35 -16.40 11.64
N LEU A 109 -0.83 -16.13 11.08
CA LEU A 109 -1.35 -16.87 9.94
C LEU A 109 -0.52 -16.61 8.68
N ILE A 110 0.00 -15.40 8.52
CA ILE A 110 0.89 -15.03 7.41
C ILE A 110 2.24 -15.72 7.59
N GLU A 111 2.83 -15.63 8.78
CA GLU A 111 4.13 -16.24 9.09
C GLU A 111 4.12 -17.77 8.88
N GLU A 112 3.06 -18.44 9.30
CA GLU A 112 2.92 -19.90 9.18
C GLU A 112 2.46 -20.37 7.79
N GLY A 113 2.24 -19.45 6.84
CA GLY A 113 1.73 -19.78 5.50
C GLY A 113 0.30 -20.33 5.52
N LYS A 114 -0.47 -20.05 6.57
CA LYS A 114 -1.87 -20.48 6.75
C LYS A 114 -2.89 -19.44 6.31
N TYR A 115 -2.44 -18.23 5.98
CA TYR A 115 -3.31 -17.18 5.50
C TYR A 115 -3.84 -17.50 4.09
N HIS A 116 -5.15 -17.69 3.98
CA HIS A 116 -5.83 -17.88 2.69
C HIS A 116 -6.29 -16.53 2.13
N SER A 117 -5.55 -16.02 1.14
CA SER A 117 -5.94 -14.81 0.42
C SER A 117 -7.25 -15.03 -0.36
N PRO A 118 -8.28 -14.18 -0.18
CA PRO A 118 -9.49 -14.21 -1.01
C PRO A 118 -9.23 -13.99 -2.50
N ILE A 119 -8.05 -13.49 -2.86
CA ILE A 119 -7.68 -13.11 -4.24
C ILE A 119 -6.73 -14.13 -4.86
N PHE A 120 -5.81 -14.72 -4.08
CA PHE A 120 -4.73 -15.57 -4.60
C PHE A 120 -4.82 -17.05 -4.20
N ALA A 121 -5.65 -17.42 -3.22
CA ALA A 121 -5.72 -18.82 -2.75
C ALA A 121 -6.46 -19.77 -3.71
N GLY A 122 -7.00 -19.25 -4.82
CA GLY A 122 -7.85 -20.02 -5.74
C GLY A 122 -9.19 -20.40 -5.11
N PRO A 123 -10.09 -21.03 -5.88
CA PRO A 123 -11.35 -21.54 -5.35
C PRO A 123 -11.09 -22.63 -4.30
N ASN A 124 -11.66 -22.47 -3.11
CA ASN A 124 -11.55 -23.44 -2.03
C ASN A 124 -12.96 -23.89 -1.60
N GLU A 125 -13.38 -25.07 -2.09
CA GLU A 125 -14.73 -25.62 -1.87
C GLU A 125 -15.02 -25.98 -0.41
N ARG A 126 -13.99 -26.04 0.45
CA ARG A 126 -14.12 -26.36 1.89
C ARG A 126 -14.63 -25.21 2.77
N LEU A 127 -14.82 -24.01 2.22
CA LEU A 127 -15.22 -22.80 2.97
C LEU A 127 -16.57 -22.24 2.51
N ARG A 128 -17.41 -23.03 1.84
CA ARG A 128 -18.82 -22.68 1.57
C ARG A 128 -19.69 -22.82 2.80
#